data_AF-A0A3D1ZDX0-F1
#
_entry.id   AF-A0A3D1ZDX0-F1
#
_cell.length_a   1.000
_cell.length_b   1.000
_cell.length_c   1.000
_cell.angle_alpha   90.00
_cell.angle_beta   90.00
_cell.angle_gamma   90.00
#
_symmetry.space_group_name_H-M   'P 1'
#
loop_
_entity.id
_entity.type
_entity.pdbx_description
1 polymer ?
#
loop_
_entity_poly.entity_id
_entity_poly.type
_entity_poly.pdbx_seq_one_letter_code
_entity_poly.pdbx_strand_id
1 'polypeptide(L)'
;MTLENVKALTFDVFGTVVDWRSSITREGEKLAEAKGITGVDWAEFATAWRAGYGPSMAKVRTGELGWTKIDVLHRMILDEILARFEITGLSEDDKKEFNLAWHRLTPWPDSVSGLTRLKKGYIISTLSNGNIALLTNMAKNGGLPWDVILSAESVNHYKPDPETYLGAADLLGL
;
A
#
# COMPACT_ATOMS: atom_id res chain seq x y z
N MET A 1 4.41 -29.70 -0.13
CA MET A 1 5.58 -29.02 -0.72
C MET A 1 6.59 -28.81 0.38
N THR A 2 7.85 -29.22 0.18
CA THR A 2 8.94 -28.90 1.11
C THR A 2 9.52 -27.52 0.74
N LEU A 3 10.02 -26.77 1.73
CA LEU A 3 10.66 -25.46 1.50
C LEU A 3 12.16 -25.60 1.14
N GLU A 4 12.65 -26.83 0.91
CA GLU A 4 14.08 -27.15 0.82
C GLU A 4 14.83 -26.39 -0.29
N ASN A 5 14.13 -25.98 -1.36
CA ASN A 5 14.71 -25.24 -2.48
C ASN A 5 14.26 -23.77 -2.54
N VAL A 6 13.51 -23.29 -1.55
CA VAL A 6 13.05 -21.91 -1.50
C VAL A 6 14.19 -21.01 -1.02
N LYS A 7 14.56 -20.01 -1.82
CA LYS A 7 15.66 -19.07 -1.51
C LYS A 7 15.15 -17.70 -1.05
N ALA A 8 13.96 -17.31 -1.50
CA ALA A 8 13.34 -16.04 -1.17
C ALA A 8 11.86 -16.21 -0.82
N LEU A 9 11.38 -15.39 0.10
CA LEU A 9 9.97 -15.27 0.46
C LEU A 9 9.51 -13.86 0.10
N THR A 10 8.58 -13.79 -0.85
CA THR A 10 7.99 -12.52 -1.29
C THR A 10 6.61 -12.33 -0.67
N PHE A 11 6.32 -11.14 -0.15
CA PHE A 11 5.08 -10.89 0.60
C PHE A 11 4.20 -9.85 -0.10
N ASP A 12 2.91 -10.18 -0.24
CA ASP A 12 1.92 -9.10 -0.30
C ASP A 12 1.98 -8.28 0.99
N VAL A 13 1.65 -6.99 0.92
CA VAL A 13 1.86 -6.07 2.05
C VAL A 13 0.53 -5.57 2.63
N PHE A 14 -0.33 -4.98 1.82
CA PHE A 14 -1.57 -4.35 2.29
C PHE A 14 -2.60 -5.39 2.70
N GLY A 15 -2.79 -5.58 4.01
CA GLY A 15 -3.70 -6.57 4.59
C GLY A 15 -2.97 -7.84 5.03
N THR A 16 -1.97 -8.31 4.28
CA THR A 16 -1.15 -9.45 4.70
C THR A 16 -0.15 -9.10 5.80
N VAL A 17 0.52 -7.95 5.71
CA VAL A 17 1.57 -7.52 6.67
C VAL A 17 1.11 -6.35 7.52
N VAL A 18 0.28 -5.47 6.97
CA VAL A 18 -0.16 -4.25 7.66
C VAL A 18 -1.68 -4.14 7.75
N ASP A 19 -2.16 -3.61 8.87
CA ASP A 19 -3.55 -3.25 9.11
C ASP A 19 -3.84 -1.90 8.45
N TRP A 20 -4.18 -1.95 7.15
CA TRP A 20 -4.48 -0.75 6.40
C TRP A 20 -5.76 -0.08 6.90
N ARG A 21 -6.80 -0.83 7.26
CA ARG A 21 -8.12 -0.27 7.53
C ARG A 21 -8.10 0.56 8.80
N SER A 22 -7.64 0.00 9.92
CA SER A 22 -7.58 0.72 11.18
C SER A 22 -6.59 1.88 11.14
N SER A 23 -5.51 1.74 10.37
CA SER A 23 -4.53 2.81 10.18
C SER A 23 -5.13 4.01 9.43
N ILE A 24 -5.82 3.78 8.31
CA ILE A 24 -6.47 4.86 7.54
C ILE A 24 -7.63 5.48 8.34
N THR A 25 -8.43 4.69 9.06
CA THR A 25 -9.45 5.22 9.99
C THR A 25 -8.84 6.22 10.97
N ARG A 26 -7.76 5.82 11.66
CA ARG A 26 -7.09 6.67 12.64
C ARG A 26 -6.45 7.92 12.03
N GLU A 27 -5.88 7.83 10.83
CA GLU A 27 -5.34 9.01 10.14
C GLU A 27 -6.45 9.98 9.75
N GLY A 28 -7.63 9.46 9.37
CA GLY A 28 -8.83 10.26 9.13
C GLY A 28 -9.34 10.97 10.38
N GLU A 29 -9.43 10.25 11.51
CA GLU A 29 -9.83 10.82 12.80
C GLU A 29 -8.88 11.95 13.24
N LYS A 30 -7.57 11.79 13.07
CA LYS A 30 -6.59 12.85 13.36
C LYS A 30 -6.77 14.07 12.46
N LEU A 31 -7.01 13.85 11.16
CA LEU A 31 -7.30 14.94 10.23
C LEU A 31 -8.57 15.68 10.66
N ALA A 32 -9.60 14.95 11.07
CA ALA A 32 -10.86 15.52 11.53
C ALA A 32 -10.68 16.38 12.77
N GLU A 33 -9.94 15.90 13.78
CA GLU A 33 -9.60 16.67 14.97
C GLU A 33 -8.85 17.96 14.60
N ALA A 34 -7.82 17.87 13.74
CA ALA A 34 -7.01 19.01 13.35
C ALA A 34 -7.75 20.07 12.52
N LYS A 35 -8.79 19.66 11.78
CA LYS A 35 -9.54 20.51 10.84
C LYS A 35 -10.97 20.82 11.28
N GLY A 36 -11.40 20.31 12.42
CA GLY A 36 -12.78 20.48 12.91
C GLY A 36 -13.82 19.79 12.03
N ILE A 37 -13.46 18.70 11.34
CA ILE A 37 -14.40 17.91 10.53
C ILE A 37 -15.23 17.05 11.48
N THR A 38 -16.55 17.01 11.29
CA THR A 38 -17.48 16.24 12.12
C THR A 38 -18.44 15.45 11.24
N GLY A 39 -19.09 14.42 11.82
CA GLY A 39 -20.12 13.65 11.12
C GLY A 39 -19.61 12.62 10.09
N VAL A 40 -18.31 12.40 9.99
CA VAL A 40 -17.71 11.43 9.06
C VAL A 40 -17.45 10.10 9.76
N ASP A 41 -17.95 9.00 9.19
CA ASP A 41 -17.50 7.64 9.54
C ASP A 41 -16.18 7.33 8.81
N TRP A 42 -15.07 7.45 9.52
CA TRP A 42 -13.74 7.23 8.96
C TRP A 42 -13.43 5.75 8.65
N ALA A 43 -14.16 4.81 9.23
CA ALA A 43 -14.03 3.39 8.91
C ALA A 43 -14.76 3.05 7.60
N GLU A 44 -15.91 3.67 7.34
CA GLU A 44 -16.57 3.63 6.04
C GLU A 44 -15.72 4.37 4.98
N PHE A 45 -15.16 5.54 5.31
CA PHE A 45 -14.25 6.28 4.43
C PHE A 45 -13.05 5.42 3.99
N ALA A 46 -12.36 4.78 4.95
CA ALA A 46 -11.23 3.89 4.64
C ALA A 46 -11.63 2.74 3.71
N THR A 47 -12.83 2.20 3.90
CA THR A 47 -13.38 1.12 3.08
C THR A 47 -13.70 1.61 1.66
N ALA A 48 -14.30 2.80 1.53
CA ALA A 48 -14.60 3.43 0.25
C ALA A 48 -13.32 3.76 -0.54
N TRP A 49 -12.29 4.28 0.13
CA TRP A 49 -10.99 4.51 -0.51
C TRP A 49 -10.39 3.21 -1.05
N ARG A 50 -10.41 2.14 -0.24
CA ARG A 50 -9.90 0.84 -0.67
C ARG A 50 -10.75 0.24 -1.80
N ALA A 51 -12.05 0.51 -1.88
CA ALA A 51 -12.91 0.03 -2.96
C ALA A 51 -12.53 0.61 -4.32
N GLY A 52 -12.04 1.86 -4.38
CA GLY A 52 -11.58 2.49 -5.62
C GLY A 52 -10.25 1.94 -6.18
N TYR A 53 -9.49 1.22 -5.34
CA TYR A 53 -8.15 0.72 -5.68
C TYR A 53 -8.15 -0.27 -6.84
N GLY A 54 -9.02 -1.29 -6.80
CA GLY A 54 -9.13 -2.31 -7.85
C GLY A 54 -9.50 -1.72 -9.22
N PRO A 55 -10.60 -0.94 -9.32
CA PRO A 55 -10.99 -0.25 -10.54
C PRO A 55 -9.90 0.67 -11.10
N SER A 56 -9.22 1.44 -10.24
CA SER A 56 -8.18 2.37 -10.70
C SER A 56 -6.97 1.65 -11.30
N MET A 57 -6.53 0.55 -10.69
CA MET A 57 -5.48 -0.28 -11.29
C MET A 57 -5.95 -0.99 -12.56
N ALA A 58 -7.22 -1.36 -12.64
CA ALA A 58 -7.77 -2.00 -13.84
C ALA A 58 -7.64 -1.08 -15.06
N LYS A 59 -7.88 0.24 -14.91
CA LYS A 59 -7.67 1.22 -15.97
C LYS A 59 -6.23 1.23 -16.50
N VAL A 60 -5.25 1.09 -15.61
CA VAL A 60 -3.83 0.98 -16.02
C VAL A 60 -3.58 -0.33 -16.75
N ARG A 61 -4.07 -1.45 -16.20
CA ARG A 61 -3.89 -2.80 -16.78
C ARG A 61 -4.55 -2.97 -18.15
N THR A 62 -5.68 -2.31 -18.40
CA THR A 62 -6.39 -2.36 -19.68
C THR A 62 -5.90 -1.32 -20.69
N GLY A 63 -4.95 -0.45 -20.31
CA GLY A 63 -4.41 0.61 -21.16
C GLY A 63 -5.30 1.83 -21.31
N GLU A 64 -6.41 1.93 -20.57
CA GLU A 64 -7.24 3.15 -20.49
C GLU A 64 -6.43 4.31 -19.88
N LEU A 65 -5.56 3.99 -18.92
CA LEU A 65 -4.60 4.92 -18.33
C LEU A 65 -3.19 4.40 -18.58
N GLY A 66 -2.25 5.29 -18.92
CA GLY A 66 -0.83 4.94 -18.97
C GLY A 66 -0.30 4.50 -17.60
N TRP A 67 0.92 3.95 -17.55
CA TRP A 67 1.53 3.56 -16.28
C TRP A 67 1.48 4.71 -15.27
N THR A 68 0.85 4.44 -14.13
CA THR A 68 0.55 5.43 -13.10
C THR A 68 0.85 4.80 -11.76
N LYS A 69 1.54 5.50 -10.87
CA LYS A 69 1.91 4.96 -9.54
C LYS A 69 0.69 4.85 -8.63
N ILE A 70 0.74 3.93 -7.65
CA ILE A 70 -0.32 3.77 -6.66
C ILE A 70 -0.59 5.07 -5.88
N ASP A 71 0.41 5.85 -5.51
CA ASP A 71 0.18 7.14 -4.85
C ASP A 71 -0.70 8.10 -5.66
N VAL A 72 -0.54 8.10 -6.99
CA VAL A 72 -1.36 8.93 -7.89
C VAL A 72 -2.77 8.36 -7.98
N LEU A 73 -2.92 7.05 -8.12
CA LEU A 73 -4.24 6.41 -8.12
C LEU A 73 -4.98 6.61 -6.79
N HIS A 74 -4.28 6.49 -5.66
CA HIS A 74 -4.83 6.80 -4.33
C HIS A 74 -5.30 8.24 -4.25
N ARG A 75 -4.54 9.20 -4.81
CA ARG A 75 -4.94 10.61 -4.83
C ARG A 75 -6.19 10.84 -5.66
N MET A 76 -6.28 10.22 -6.84
CA MET A 76 -7.48 10.30 -7.69
C MET A 76 -8.72 9.79 -6.95
N ILE A 77 -8.60 8.62 -6.30
CA ILE A 77 -9.70 8.07 -5.48
C ILE A 77 -10.00 9.00 -4.29
N LEU A 78 -8.98 9.58 -3.65
CA LEU A 78 -9.14 10.49 -2.54
C LEU A 78 -10.00 11.70 -2.92
N ASP A 79 -9.73 12.32 -4.07
CA ASP A 79 -10.49 13.48 -4.53
C ASP A 79 -11.97 13.12 -4.75
N GLU A 80 -12.27 11.93 -5.27
CA GLU A 80 -13.65 11.44 -5.44
C GLU A 80 -14.36 11.18 -4.11
N ILE A 81 -13.69 10.51 -3.16
CA ILE A 81 -14.31 10.16 -1.88
C ILE A 81 -14.43 11.36 -0.93
N LEU A 82 -13.53 12.34 -0.99
CA LEU A 82 -13.70 13.59 -0.23
C LEU A 82 -15.02 14.28 -0.61
N ALA A 83 -15.35 14.32 -1.90
CA ALA A 83 -16.62 14.84 -2.37
C ALA A 83 -17.81 13.98 -1.91
N ARG A 84 -17.71 12.65 -2.01
CA ARG A 84 -18.76 11.72 -1.57
C ARG A 84 -19.12 11.84 -0.08
N PHE A 85 -18.12 12.07 0.77
CA PHE A 85 -18.28 12.22 2.21
C PHE A 85 -18.49 13.69 2.63
N GLU A 86 -18.70 14.59 1.67
CA GLU A 86 -18.94 16.03 1.89
C GLU A 86 -17.83 16.72 2.71
N ILE A 87 -16.60 16.22 2.61
CA ILE A 87 -15.43 16.78 3.30
C ILE A 87 -14.90 17.96 2.51
N THR A 88 -15.05 19.15 3.06
CA THR A 88 -14.66 20.42 2.44
C THR A 88 -13.65 21.19 3.30
N GLY A 89 -13.11 22.29 2.78
CA GLY A 89 -12.19 23.16 3.53
C GLY A 89 -10.75 22.66 3.67
N LEU A 90 -10.41 21.49 3.12
CA LEU A 90 -9.04 21.00 3.05
C LEU A 90 -8.25 21.76 1.97
N SER A 91 -7.07 22.25 2.34
CA SER A 91 -6.11 22.79 1.37
C SER A 91 -5.52 21.67 0.51
N GLU A 92 -4.86 22.02 -0.60
CA GLU A 92 -4.16 21.02 -1.41
C GLU A 92 -3.02 20.33 -0.66
N ASP A 93 -2.36 21.02 0.26
CA ASP A 93 -1.30 20.41 1.07
C ASP A 93 -1.88 19.45 2.12
N ASP A 94 -3.07 19.74 2.68
CA ASP A 94 -3.78 18.80 3.55
C ASP A 94 -4.13 17.51 2.80
N LYS A 95 -4.61 17.61 1.56
CA LYS A 95 -4.95 16.43 0.74
C LYS A 95 -3.72 15.62 0.35
N LYS A 96 -2.61 16.30 0.01
CA LYS A 96 -1.33 15.62 -0.27
C LYS A 96 -0.84 14.87 0.95
N GLU A 97 -0.82 15.51 2.11
CA GLU A 97 -0.36 14.89 3.35
C GLU A 97 -1.27 13.72 3.76
N PHE A 98 -2.59 13.88 3.61
CA PHE A 98 -3.52 12.81 3.91
C PHE A 98 -3.40 11.62 2.93
N ASN A 99 -3.09 11.87 1.66
CA ASN A 99 -2.77 10.81 0.70
C ASN A 99 -1.56 9.97 1.14
N LEU A 100 -0.60 10.57 1.84
CA LEU A 100 0.56 9.86 2.39
C LEU A 100 0.22 9.00 3.62
N ALA A 101 -1.03 8.98 4.10
CA ALA A 101 -1.47 8.08 5.18
C ALA A 101 -1.18 6.59 4.85
N TRP A 102 -1.25 6.21 3.56
CA TRP A 102 -0.90 4.87 3.08
C TRP A 102 0.58 4.49 3.28
N HIS A 103 1.45 5.47 3.57
CA HIS A 103 2.87 5.25 3.89
C HIS A 103 3.08 4.98 5.39
N ARG A 104 2.07 5.18 6.25
CA ARG A 104 2.19 5.12 7.72
C ARG A 104 1.35 4.01 8.35
N LEU A 105 1.11 2.94 7.60
CA LEU A 105 0.28 1.82 8.06
C LEU A 105 1.00 1.02 9.16
N THR A 106 0.23 0.61 10.16
CA THR A 106 0.71 -0.20 11.29
C THR A 106 0.80 -1.67 10.90
N PRO A 107 1.94 -2.35 11.10
CA PRO A 107 2.05 -3.80 10.93
C PRO A 107 1.12 -4.57 11.88
N TRP A 108 0.70 -5.77 11.49
CA TRP A 108 0.07 -6.68 12.44
C TRP A 108 1.05 -7.04 13.57
N PRO A 109 0.57 -7.36 14.79
CA PRO A 109 1.44 -7.62 15.94
C PRO A 109 2.50 -8.71 15.72
N ASP A 110 2.19 -9.71 14.88
CA ASP A 110 3.08 -10.82 14.55
C ASP A 110 4.03 -10.51 13.38
N SER A 111 3.72 -9.52 12.53
CA SER A 111 4.42 -9.32 11.26
C SER A 111 5.90 -9.03 11.42
N VAL A 112 6.29 -8.07 12.26
CA VAL A 112 7.71 -7.70 12.44
C VAL A 112 8.52 -8.87 13.00
N SER A 113 8.01 -9.54 14.04
CA SER A 113 8.72 -10.66 14.67
C SER A 113 8.79 -11.89 13.76
N GLY A 114 7.72 -12.18 13.02
CA GLY A 114 7.65 -13.25 12.03
C GLY A 114 8.63 -13.02 10.89
N LEU A 115 8.62 -11.83 10.28
CA LEU A 115 9.56 -11.45 9.22
C LEU A 115 11.00 -11.50 9.70
N THR A 116 11.30 -11.00 10.90
CA THR A 116 12.64 -11.07 11.51
C THR A 116 13.13 -12.52 11.66
N ARG A 117 12.24 -13.44 12.02
CA ARG A 117 12.58 -14.87 12.11
C ARG A 117 12.85 -15.48 10.74
N LEU A 118 12.01 -15.17 9.75
CA LEU A 118 12.14 -15.71 8.38
C LEU A 118 13.40 -15.19 7.69
N LYS A 119 13.75 -13.91 7.88
CA LYS A 119 14.96 -13.26 7.36
C LYS A 119 16.26 -14.00 7.70
N LYS A 120 16.29 -14.77 8.80
CA LYS A 120 17.49 -15.53 9.18
C LYS A 120 17.84 -16.65 8.19
N GLY A 121 16.86 -17.15 7.43
CA GLY A 121 17.05 -18.27 6.50
C GLY A 121 16.69 -17.97 5.04
N TYR A 122 16.02 -16.85 4.78
CA TYR A 122 15.54 -16.49 3.45
C TYR A 122 15.78 -15.01 3.18
N ILE A 123 15.97 -14.66 1.90
CA ILE A 123 15.77 -13.29 1.44
C ILE A 123 14.28 -12.97 1.62
N ILE A 124 13.94 -11.90 2.34
CA ILE A 124 12.55 -11.44 2.44
C ILE A 124 12.34 -10.16 1.65
N SER A 125 11.33 -10.15 0.78
CA SER A 125 11.00 -8.98 -0.03
C SER A 125 9.51 -8.69 -0.08
N THR A 126 9.17 -7.44 -0.36
CA THR A 126 7.80 -7.11 -0.76
C THR A 126 7.55 -7.63 -2.18
N LEU A 127 6.31 -8.01 -2.48
CA LEU A 127 5.77 -8.17 -3.83
C LEU A 127 4.42 -7.49 -3.83
N SER A 128 4.45 -6.17 -3.88
CA SER A 128 3.29 -5.31 -3.65
C SER A 128 3.04 -4.39 -4.84
N ASN A 129 1.77 -4.06 -5.05
CA ASN A 129 1.40 -3.08 -6.06
C ASN A 129 1.81 -1.65 -5.64
N GLY A 130 1.99 -1.38 -4.34
CA GLY A 130 2.43 -0.07 -3.86
C GLY A 130 3.76 0.34 -4.48
N ASN A 131 3.91 1.61 -4.83
CA ASN A 131 5.16 2.14 -5.40
C ASN A 131 6.32 2.10 -4.39
N ILE A 132 7.56 2.16 -4.88
CA ILE A 132 8.78 1.93 -4.08
C ILE A 132 8.86 2.89 -2.88
N ALA A 133 8.60 4.18 -3.11
CA ALA A 133 8.62 5.19 -2.04
C ALA A 133 7.57 4.92 -0.95
N LEU A 134 6.36 4.49 -1.34
CA LEU A 134 5.31 4.05 -0.42
C LEU A 134 5.80 2.93 0.48
N LEU A 135 6.26 1.83 -0.13
CA LEU A 135 6.70 0.65 0.60
C LEU A 135 7.92 0.93 1.48
N THR A 136 8.83 1.79 1.02
CA THR A 136 10.03 2.19 1.78
C THR A 136 9.66 2.98 3.03
N ASN A 137 8.79 3.98 2.89
CA ASN A 137 8.33 4.78 4.02
C ASN A 137 7.54 3.93 5.02
N MET A 138 6.69 3.02 4.52
CA MET A 138 5.95 2.07 5.37
C MET A 138 6.90 1.14 6.12
N ALA A 139 7.93 0.61 5.47
CA ALA A 139 8.92 -0.23 6.12
C ALA A 139 9.68 0.52 7.20
N LYS A 140 10.06 1.78 6.93
CA LYS A 140 10.74 2.64 7.90
C LYS A 140 9.85 2.98 9.11
N ASN A 141 8.58 3.28 8.86
CA ASN A 141 7.60 3.60 9.90
C ASN A 141 7.24 2.38 10.76
N GLY A 142 7.04 1.22 10.14
CA GLY A 142 6.62 0.00 10.82
C GLY A 142 7.75 -0.89 11.32
N GLY A 143 9.01 -0.55 11.04
CA GLY A 143 10.16 -1.41 11.37
C GLY A 143 10.15 -2.75 10.62
N LEU A 144 9.62 -2.79 9.39
CA LEU A 144 9.56 -4.00 8.57
C LEU A 144 10.95 -4.33 8.01
N PRO A 145 11.55 -5.49 8.33
CA PRO A 145 12.97 -5.75 8.10
C PRO A 145 13.27 -6.31 6.69
N TRP A 146 12.67 -5.76 5.64
CA TRP A 146 12.87 -6.24 4.26
C TRP A 146 14.35 -6.25 3.86
N ASP A 147 14.80 -7.28 3.13
CA ASP A 147 16.09 -7.27 2.43
C ASP A 147 16.01 -6.41 1.17
N VAL A 148 14.91 -6.56 0.44
CA VAL A 148 14.67 -5.88 -0.84
C VAL A 148 13.21 -5.44 -0.90
N ILE A 149 12.98 -4.24 -1.44
CA ILE A 149 11.64 -3.74 -1.74
C ILE A 149 11.38 -3.95 -3.22
N LEU A 150 10.59 -4.98 -3.57
CA LEU A 150 10.09 -5.16 -4.93
C LEU A 150 8.65 -4.64 -5.02
N SER A 151 8.42 -3.88 -6.08
CA SER A 151 7.16 -3.24 -6.38
C SER A 151 6.73 -3.59 -7.79
N ALA A 152 5.42 -3.66 -8.02
CA ALA A 152 4.81 -3.60 -9.35
C ALA A 152 5.40 -2.47 -10.22
N GLU A 153 5.82 -1.36 -9.60
CA GLU A 153 6.48 -0.24 -10.26
C GLU A 153 7.77 -0.62 -10.97
N SER A 154 8.52 -1.60 -10.45
CA SER A 154 9.79 -2.02 -11.05
C SER A 154 9.62 -2.64 -12.45
N VAL A 155 8.41 -3.12 -12.76
CA VAL A 155 8.10 -3.78 -14.03
C VAL A 155 6.93 -3.12 -14.77
N ASN A 156 6.38 -2.03 -14.24
CA ASN A 156 5.20 -1.33 -14.78
C ASN A 156 3.98 -2.24 -15.04
N HIS A 157 3.79 -3.26 -14.20
CA HIS A 157 2.64 -4.16 -14.23
C HIS A 157 2.10 -4.36 -12.82
N TYR A 158 0.78 -4.33 -12.65
CA TYR A 158 0.13 -4.61 -11.37
C TYR A 158 -0.24 -6.09 -11.26
N LYS A 159 -0.18 -6.65 -10.04
CA LYS A 159 -0.82 -7.94 -9.76
C LYS A 159 -2.30 -7.88 -10.15
N PRO A 160 -2.87 -8.94 -10.77
CA PRO A 160 -2.30 -10.28 -10.91
C PRO A 160 -1.53 -10.56 -12.21
N ASP A 161 -1.04 -9.53 -12.91
CA ASP A 161 -0.30 -9.75 -14.16
C ASP A 161 0.99 -10.56 -13.92
N PRO A 162 1.26 -11.59 -14.75
CA PRO A 162 2.37 -12.52 -14.55
C PRO A 162 3.74 -11.83 -14.50
N GLU A 163 3.90 -10.72 -15.23
CA GLU A 163 5.10 -9.88 -15.29
C GLU A 163 5.54 -9.41 -13.90
N THR A 164 4.58 -9.17 -13.00
CA THR A 164 4.88 -8.78 -11.60
C THR A 164 5.65 -9.87 -10.87
N TYR A 165 5.25 -11.13 -11.07
CA TYR A 165 5.83 -12.29 -10.39
C TYR A 165 7.13 -12.73 -11.06
N LEU A 166 7.12 -12.83 -12.38
CA LEU A 166 8.29 -13.22 -13.18
C LEU A 166 9.41 -12.20 -13.05
N GLY A 167 9.10 -10.91 -13.13
CA GLY A 167 10.10 -9.86 -12.97
C GLY A 167 10.66 -9.79 -11.54
N ALA A 168 9.86 -10.13 -10.52
CA ALA A 168 10.40 -10.24 -9.16
C ALA A 168 11.40 -11.41 -9.01
N ALA A 169 11.13 -12.56 -9.64
CA ALA A 169 12.08 -13.67 -9.67
C ALA A 169 13.37 -13.29 -10.42
N ASP A 170 13.24 -12.66 -11.59
CA ASP A 170 14.36 -12.17 -12.40
C ASP A 170 15.25 -11.16 -11.64
N LEU A 171 14.64 -10.17 -10.99
CA LEU A 171 15.34 -9.17 -10.17
C LEU A 171 16.05 -9.78 -8.95
N LEU A 172 15.60 -10.94 -8.46
CA LEU A 172 16.25 -11.70 -7.40
C LEU A 172 17.30 -12.70 -7.93
N GLY A 173 17.38 -12.88 -9.25
CA GLY A 173 18.25 -13.86 -9.90
C GLY A 173 17.86 -15.31 -9.61
N LEU A 174 16.56 -15.61 -9.54
CA LEU A 174 16.00 -16.91 -9.15
C LEU A 174 15.18 -17.59 -10.25
#